data_AF-B0F479-F1
#
_entry.id   AF-B0F479-F1
#
_cell.length_a   1.000
_cell.length_b   1.000
_cell.length_c   1.000
_cell.angle_alpha   90.00
_cell.angle_beta   90.00
_cell.angle_gamma   90.00
#
_symmetry.space_group_name_H-M   'P 1'
#
loop_
_entity.id
_entity.type
_entity.pdbx_description
1 polymer ?
#
loop_
_entity_poly.entity_id
_entity_poly.type
_entity_poly.pdbx_seq_one_letter_code
_entity_poly.pdbx_strand_id
1 'polypeptide(L)'
;MEPGVVTNFTRIDRELITSVARGVLNGDIEESIDRLPIQLHPRNEKPATRCCVHKERSITKYRLMAMMGHRLEDETDESKPLRAYAHEALARDKPFPQPGMTVIGEACRNCTQNAYFVTNACQGCVARPCMSTCPKKAISRVDGQAKIDPDLCVRCGSCQKVCPYHAIVKLTVPCEEACPVGAIAKGANGHAEIDFNKCIHCGQCQVKCPFGSVLEPSQVVDVLKAIKGGKRVIAMIAPAILANFPGSVEQFYNALKTLGFWDVVDVSLAADRVAGISLKALFLHKKEKIRS
;
A
#
# COMPACT_ATOMS: atom_id res chain seq x y z
N MET A 1 -7.05 -6.26 -9.00
CA MET A 1 -6.91 -5.16 -9.98
C MET A 1 -6.27 -5.79 -11.19
N GLU A 2 -6.86 -5.58 -12.36
CA GLU A 2 -6.25 -6.07 -13.61
C GLU A 2 -4.88 -5.41 -13.81
N PRO A 3 -3.89 -6.13 -14.37
CA PRO A 3 -2.62 -5.55 -14.76
C PRO A 3 -2.84 -4.36 -15.71
N GLY A 4 -2.30 -3.18 -15.38
CA GLY A 4 -2.31 -2.01 -16.28
C GLY A 4 -3.28 -0.88 -15.95
N VAL A 5 -4.19 -1.01 -14.98
CA VAL A 5 -5.09 0.10 -14.59
C VAL A 5 -4.33 1.12 -13.71
N VAL A 6 -4.00 2.28 -14.29
CA VAL A 6 -3.34 3.38 -13.56
C VAL A 6 -4.38 4.20 -12.80
N THR A 7 -4.37 4.10 -11.47
CA THR A 7 -5.29 4.85 -10.60
C THR A 7 -4.81 6.29 -10.38
N ASN A 8 -5.70 7.17 -9.90
CA ASN A 8 -5.33 8.53 -9.48
C ASN A 8 -4.23 8.51 -8.39
N PHE A 9 -4.29 7.55 -7.48
CA PHE A 9 -3.25 7.37 -6.47
C PHE A 9 -1.90 7.06 -7.15
N THR A 10 -1.85 6.09 -8.06
CA THR A 10 -0.63 5.73 -8.80
C THR A 10 -0.04 6.91 -9.57
N ARG A 11 -0.87 7.81 -10.12
CA ARG A 11 -0.38 9.02 -10.82
C ARG A 11 0.31 9.99 -9.86
N ILE A 12 -0.34 10.30 -8.73
CA ILE A 12 0.22 11.18 -7.71
C ILE A 12 1.52 10.59 -7.15
N ASP A 13 1.51 9.29 -6.85
CA ASP A 13 2.67 8.59 -6.30
C ASP A 13 3.88 8.68 -7.24
N ARG A 14 3.66 8.41 -8.54
CA ARG A 14 4.68 8.55 -9.60
C ARG A 14 5.19 9.98 -9.73
N GLU A 15 4.30 10.97 -9.65
CA GLU A 15 4.68 12.38 -9.76
C GLU A 15 5.56 12.83 -8.58
N LEU A 16 5.21 12.42 -7.36
CA LEU A 16 5.97 12.74 -6.16
C LEU A 16 7.34 12.06 -6.16
N ILE A 17 7.42 10.75 -6.45
CA ILE A 17 8.71 10.06 -6.51
C ILE A 17 9.59 10.58 -7.64
N THR A 18 9.00 10.96 -8.78
CA THR A 18 9.76 11.58 -9.89
C THR A 18 10.32 12.94 -9.47
N SER A 19 9.55 13.73 -8.72
CA SER A 19 10.01 15.02 -8.19
C SER A 19 11.17 14.85 -7.21
N VAL A 20 11.06 13.89 -6.29
CA VAL A 20 12.16 13.51 -5.37
C VAL A 20 13.40 13.06 -6.16
N ALA A 21 13.23 12.15 -7.12
CA ALA A 21 14.32 11.64 -7.94
C ALA A 21 15.05 12.74 -8.73
N ARG A 22 14.29 13.65 -9.36
CA ARG A 22 14.85 14.82 -10.06
C ARG A 22 15.64 15.72 -9.12
N GLY A 23 15.10 15.99 -7.92
CA GLY A 23 15.81 16.79 -6.92
C GLY A 23 17.16 16.19 -6.53
N VAL A 24 17.22 14.86 -6.32
CA VAL A 24 18.48 14.17 -5.99
C VAL A 24 19.48 14.24 -7.15
N LEU A 25 19.01 13.98 -8.38
CA LEU A 25 19.85 14.00 -9.58
C LEU A 25 20.44 15.40 -9.81
N ASN A 26 19.61 16.44 -9.76
CA ASN A 26 20.02 17.84 -9.89
C ASN A 26 20.87 18.31 -8.71
N GLY A 27 20.73 17.70 -7.53
CA GLY A 27 21.44 18.08 -6.31
C GLY A 27 20.82 19.27 -5.58
N ASP A 28 19.52 19.52 -5.80
CA ASP A 28 18.76 20.64 -5.22
C ASP A 28 17.55 20.15 -4.39
N ILE A 29 17.56 18.88 -3.96
CA ILE A 29 16.43 18.30 -3.21
C ILE A 29 16.18 19.03 -1.88
N GLU A 30 17.22 19.43 -1.15
CA GLU A 30 17.08 20.10 0.14
C GLU A 30 16.45 21.50 0.00
N GLU A 31 16.70 22.19 -1.11
CA GLU A 31 16.14 23.50 -1.41
C GLU A 31 14.73 23.44 -2.02
N SER A 32 14.45 22.40 -2.81
CA SER A 32 13.20 22.29 -3.58
C SER A 32 12.07 21.58 -2.83
N ILE A 33 12.38 20.60 -1.97
CA ILE A 33 11.38 19.69 -1.40
C ILE A 33 10.34 20.37 -0.50
N ASP A 34 10.74 21.38 0.27
CA ASP A 34 9.84 22.12 1.18
C ASP A 34 8.75 22.87 0.40
N ARG A 35 9.02 23.26 -0.86
CA ARG A 35 8.09 24.03 -1.71
C ARG A 35 7.07 23.15 -2.41
N LEU A 36 7.37 21.87 -2.60
CA LEU A 36 6.60 20.97 -3.44
C LEU A 36 5.13 20.81 -2.99
N PRO A 37 4.80 20.67 -1.69
CA PRO A 37 3.40 20.63 -1.25
C PRO A 37 2.61 21.89 -1.62
N ILE A 38 3.25 23.07 -1.58
CA ILE A 38 2.62 24.36 -1.89
C ILE A 38 2.44 24.51 -3.41
N GLN A 39 3.43 24.08 -4.19
CA GLN A 39 3.37 24.10 -5.66
C GLN A 39 2.27 23.18 -6.21
N LEU A 40 2.11 21.99 -5.62
CA LEU A 40 1.08 21.02 -6.04
C LEU A 40 -0.32 21.36 -5.54
N HIS A 41 -0.43 22.10 -4.43
CA HIS A 41 -1.70 22.49 -3.83
C HIS A 41 -1.68 23.99 -3.50
N PRO A 42 -1.71 24.89 -4.50
CA PRO A 42 -1.64 26.33 -4.27
C PRO A 42 -2.89 26.86 -3.57
N ARG A 43 -2.79 28.02 -2.91
CA ARG A 43 -3.85 28.55 -2.04
C ARG A 43 -5.17 28.82 -2.78
N ASN A 44 -5.09 29.18 -4.05
CA ASN A 44 -6.23 29.63 -4.83
C ASN A 44 -6.91 28.49 -5.61
N GLU A 45 -6.41 27.26 -5.49
CA GLU A 45 -7.02 26.09 -6.13
C GLU A 45 -8.01 25.39 -5.21
N LYS A 46 -9.04 24.81 -5.83
CA LYS A 46 -10.00 23.97 -5.12
C LYS A 46 -9.33 22.63 -4.81
N PRO A 47 -9.41 22.11 -3.57
CA PRO A 47 -8.91 20.79 -3.23
C PRO A 47 -9.52 19.73 -4.14
N ALA A 48 -8.70 18.84 -4.68
CA ALA A 48 -9.15 17.83 -5.64
C ALA A 48 -9.93 16.70 -4.95
N THR A 49 -9.52 16.31 -3.73
CA THR A 49 -10.05 15.10 -3.08
C THR A 49 -10.33 15.24 -1.59
N ARG A 50 -9.71 16.21 -0.91
CA ARG A 50 -9.81 16.37 0.54
C ARG A 50 -10.60 17.63 0.93
N CYS A 51 -10.84 17.81 2.22
CA CYS A 51 -11.67 18.90 2.73
C CYS A 51 -11.06 20.29 2.52
N CYS A 52 -9.73 20.42 2.47
CA CYS A 52 -9.03 21.69 2.31
C CYS A 52 -7.60 21.49 1.77
N VAL A 53 -7.01 22.55 1.22
CA VAL A 53 -5.63 22.55 0.70
C VAL A 53 -4.60 22.25 1.80
N HIS A 54 -4.89 22.61 3.05
CA HIS A 54 -4.01 22.32 4.19
C HIS A 54 -3.89 20.80 4.43
N LYS A 55 -5.00 20.06 4.31
CA LYS A 55 -4.99 18.61 4.46
C LYS A 55 -4.26 17.94 3.30
N GLU A 56 -4.41 18.43 2.07
CA GLU A 56 -3.67 17.91 0.91
C GLU A 56 -2.16 18.16 1.06
N ARG A 57 -1.75 19.36 1.48
CA ARG A 57 -0.34 19.68 1.75
C ARG A 57 0.28 18.79 2.83
N SER A 58 -0.44 18.57 3.93
CA SER A 58 0.00 17.69 5.01
C SER A 58 0.15 16.24 4.53
N ILE A 59 -0.82 15.70 3.78
CA ILE A 59 -0.70 14.36 3.18
C ILE A 59 0.48 14.29 2.21
N THR A 60 0.69 15.33 1.39
CA THR A 60 1.81 15.40 0.44
C THR A 60 3.15 15.48 1.17
N LYS A 61 3.26 16.21 2.29
CA LYS A 61 4.45 16.20 3.17
C LYS A 61 4.78 14.76 3.59
N TYR A 62 3.82 14.05 4.17
CA TYR A 62 4.06 12.69 4.66
C TYR A 62 4.35 11.68 3.55
N ARG A 63 3.76 11.85 2.37
CA ARG A 63 4.14 11.07 1.19
C ARG A 63 5.59 11.31 0.78
N LEU A 64 6.02 12.58 0.71
CA LEU A 64 7.39 12.91 0.37
C LEU A 64 8.39 12.39 1.41
N MET A 65 8.04 12.47 2.69
CA MET A 65 8.79 11.84 3.78
C MET A 65 8.98 10.33 3.52
N ALA A 66 7.90 9.60 3.22
CA ALA A 66 7.96 8.17 2.88
C ALA A 66 8.77 7.90 1.59
N MET A 67 8.64 8.74 0.55
CA MET A 67 9.41 8.62 -0.69
C MET A 67 10.91 8.88 -0.50
N MET A 68 11.29 9.61 0.55
CA MET A 68 12.69 9.77 0.96
C MET A 68 13.16 8.62 1.86
N GLY A 69 12.31 7.63 2.15
CA GLY A 69 12.67 6.42 2.90
C GLY A 69 12.47 6.51 4.41
N HIS A 70 11.67 7.47 4.88
CA HIS A 70 11.34 7.63 6.29
C HIS A 70 9.99 6.99 6.63
N ARG A 71 9.81 6.55 7.87
CA ARG A 71 8.55 6.01 8.38
C ARG A 71 7.88 7.04 9.27
N LEU A 72 6.57 7.19 9.13
CA LEU A 72 5.81 8.11 9.97
C LEU A 72 5.77 7.65 11.43
N GLU A 73 5.85 6.34 11.68
CA GLU A 73 5.88 5.79 13.03
C GLU A 73 7.14 6.17 13.81
N ASP A 74 8.20 6.59 13.10
CA ASP A 74 9.47 7.03 13.70
C ASP A 74 9.52 8.59 13.84
N GLU A 75 8.46 9.31 13.41
CA GLU A 75 8.36 10.76 13.58
C GLU A 75 8.09 11.13 15.04
N THR A 76 8.88 12.07 15.55
CA THR A 76 8.72 12.61 16.91
C THR A 76 8.44 14.11 16.94
N ASP A 77 8.64 14.80 15.81
CA ASP A 77 8.45 16.24 15.66
C ASP A 77 7.72 16.57 14.35
N GLU A 78 6.42 16.85 14.46
CA GLU A 78 5.57 17.24 13.33
C GLU A 78 6.02 18.56 12.67
N SER A 79 6.75 19.42 13.38
CA SER A 79 7.24 20.70 12.84
C SER A 79 8.46 20.55 11.93
N LYS A 80 9.10 19.37 11.94
CA LYS A 80 10.30 19.09 11.16
C LYS A 80 10.04 19.30 9.66
N PRO A 81 10.86 20.13 8.98
CA PRO A 81 10.67 20.43 7.56
C PRO A 81 11.15 19.28 6.66
N LEU A 82 10.64 19.22 5.42
CA LEU A 82 11.01 18.17 4.46
C LEU A 82 12.49 18.21 4.11
N ARG A 83 13.12 19.39 4.09
CA ARG A 83 14.57 19.50 3.88
C ARG A 83 15.40 18.75 4.91
N ALA A 84 14.96 18.67 6.17
CA ALA A 84 15.67 17.92 7.21
C ALA A 84 15.59 16.40 6.95
N TYR A 85 14.42 15.92 6.50
CA TYR A 85 14.27 14.54 6.05
C TYR A 85 15.10 14.24 4.79
N ALA A 86 15.20 15.19 3.85
CA ALA A 86 16.07 15.07 2.68
C ALA A 86 17.54 14.97 3.08
N HIS A 87 18.01 15.84 3.99
CA HIS A 87 19.36 15.79 4.55
C HIS A 87 19.67 14.41 5.15
N GLU A 88 18.80 13.88 6.00
CA GLU A 88 18.98 12.56 6.62
C GLU A 88 19.00 11.42 5.59
N ALA A 89 18.15 11.51 4.57
CA ALA A 89 18.12 10.54 3.48
C ALA A 89 19.38 10.59 2.62
N LEU A 90 19.99 11.76 2.44
CA LEU A 90 21.28 11.92 1.77
C LEU A 90 22.46 11.53 2.66
N ALA A 91 22.36 11.71 3.98
CA ALA A 91 23.44 11.43 4.92
C ALA A 91 23.57 9.94 5.27
N ARG A 92 22.49 9.14 5.19
CA ARG A 92 22.53 7.73 5.61
C ARG A 92 23.49 6.86 4.78
N ASP A 93 24.23 5.99 5.46
CA ASP A 93 25.25 5.12 4.85
C ASP A 93 24.68 3.80 4.34
N LYS A 94 23.69 3.27 5.04
CA LYS A 94 22.98 2.05 4.67
C LYS A 94 21.54 2.40 4.34
N PRO A 95 20.93 1.77 3.32
CA PRO A 95 19.49 1.77 3.18
C PRO A 95 18.89 1.33 4.52
N PHE A 96 17.79 1.97 4.92
CA PHE A 96 17.16 1.74 6.23
C PHE A 96 17.01 0.23 6.54
N PRO A 97 17.32 -0.21 7.78
CA PRO A 97 17.27 -1.63 8.13
C PRO A 97 15.82 -2.14 8.11
N GLN A 98 15.55 -2.91 7.05
CA GLN A 98 14.34 -3.69 6.74
C GLN A 98 13.10 -2.88 6.31
N PRO A 99 12.47 -3.24 5.17
CA PRO A 99 11.36 -2.48 4.62
C PRO A 99 10.12 -2.63 5.52
N GLY A 100 9.82 -1.63 6.34
CA GLY A 100 8.56 -1.56 7.08
C GLY A 100 7.50 -0.84 6.25
N MET A 101 6.27 -1.35 6.24
CA MET A 101 5.14 -0.53 5.77
C MET A 101 4.97 0.69 6.69
N THR A 102 4.41 1.78 6.20
CA THR A 102 4.07 2.96 7.01
C THR A 102 2.64 3.43 6.72
N VAL A 103 1.99 4.03 7.71
CA VAL A 103 0.62 4.55 7.57
C VAL A 103 0.58 6.06 7.74
N ILE A 104 0.16 6.75 6.67
CA ILE A 104 -0.24 8.17 6.71
C ILE A 104 -1.62 8.28 7.34
N GLY A 105 -1.64 8.56 8.65
CA GLY A 105 -2.87 8.77 9.42
C GLY A 105 -3.78 9.82 8.79
N GLU A 106 -3.21 10.92 8.29
CA GLU A 106 -3.93 12.04 7.67
C GLU A 106 -4.65 11.65 6.39
N ALA A 107 -4.13 10.66 5.66
CA ALA A 107 -4.76 10.14 4.46
C ALA A 107 -5.84 9.10 4.80
N CYS A 108 -5.73 8.44 5.97
CA CYS A 108 -6.60 7.37 6.42
C CYS A 108 -8.02 7.90 6.64
N ARG A 109 -9.02 7.21 6.08
CA ARG A 109 -10.43 7.59 6.23
C ARG A 109 -11.13 6.95 7.42
N ASN A 110 -10.39 6.26 8.28
CA ASN A 110 -10.94 5.63 9.48
C ASN A 110 -12.17 4.77 9.12
N CYS A 111 -11.96 3.73 8.29
CA CYS A 111 -13.03 2.88 7.81
C CYS A 111 -13.87 2.34 8.98
N THR A 112 -15.18 2.27 8.78
CA THR A 112 -16.07 1.58 9.71
C THR A 112 -15.67 0.12 9.82
N GLN A 113 -15.67 -0.40 11.04
CA GLN A 113 -15.32 -1.80 11.28
C GLN A 113 -16.23 -2.75 10.50
N ASN A 114 -15.69 -3.94 10.21
CA ASN A 114 -16.38 -4.96 9.42
C ASN A 114 -17.81 -5.16 9.93
N ALA A 115 -18.80 -4.83 9.11
CA ALA A 115 -20.22 -4.84 9.49
C ALA A 115 -21.11 -5.18 8.29
N TYR A 116 -22.31 -5.71 8.59
CA TYR A 116 -23.35 -5.90 7.60
C TYR A 116 -24.39 -4.80 7.73
N PHE A 117 -24.69 -4.13 6.62
CA PHE A 117 -25.66 -3.03 6.58
C PHE A 117 -26.75 -3.31 5.56
N VAL A 118 -27.99 -2.93 5.87
CA VAL A 118 -29.12 -3.03 4.95
C VAL A 118 -29.29 -1.70 4.24
N THR A 119 -29.17 -1.71 2.91
CA THR A 119 -29.32 -0.52 2.07
C THR A 119 -30.79 -0.24 1.76
N ASN A 120 -31.04 0.92 1.15
CA ASN A 120 -32.36 1.31 0.64
C ASN A 120 -32.87 0.41 -0.51
N ALA A 121 -32.06 -0.53 -1.01
CA ALA A 121 -32.51 -1.54 -1.98
C ALA A 121 -33.42 -2.62 -1.36
N CYS A 122 -33.56 -2.64 -0.02
CA CYS A 122 -34.39 -3.61 0.67
C CYS A 122 -35.87 -3.50 0.27
N GLN A 123 -36.45 -4.61 -0.20
CA GLN A 123 -37.84 -4.69 -0.64
C GLN A 123 -38.82 -5.14 0.45
N GLY A 124 -38.37 -5.28 1.70
CA GLY A 124 -39.25 -5.63 2.82
C GLY A 124 -40.00 -6.97 2.63
N CYS A 125 -39.34 -7.97 2.02
CA CYS A 125 -39.96 -9.20 1.55
C CYS A 125 -40.80 -9.91 2.62
N VAL A 126 -41.98 -10.40 2.24
CA VAL A 126 -42.87 -11.17 3.13
C VAL A 126 -42.21 -12.45 3.66
N ALA A 127 -41.44 -13.14 2.81
CA ALA A 127 -40.73 -14.38 3.16
C ALA A 127 -39.57 -14.18 4.16
N ARG A 128 -39.06 -12.94 4.30
CA ARG A 128 -38.00 -12.55 5.26
C ARG A 128 -36.82 -13.54 5.38
N PRO A 129 -36.20 -13.98 4.27
CA PRO A 129 -35.15 -15.00 4.32
C PRO A 129 -33.95 -14.55 5.16
N CYS A 130 -33.59 -13.26 5.12
CA CYS A 130 -32.49 -12.72 5.93
C CYS A 130 -32.71 -12.88 7.45
N MET A 131 -33.95 -12.68 7.92
CA MET A 131 -34.30 -12.83 9.33
C MET A 131 -34.32 -14.31 9.74
N SER A 132 -34.96 -15.17 8.93
CA SER A 132 -35.11 -16.60 9.21
C SER A 132 -33.77 -17.33 9.24
N THR A 133 -32.80 -16.91 8.43
CA THR A 133 -31.46 -17.51 8.39
C THR A 133 -30.52 -16.95 9.48
N CYS A 134 -30.85 -15.85 10.16
CA CYS A 134 -29.94 -15.23 11.13
C CYS A 134 -29.83 -16.07 12.43
N PRO A 135 -28.67 -16.68 12.74
CA PRO A 135 -28.54 -17.56 13.90
C PRO A 135 -28.59 -16.81 15.24
N LYS A 136 -28.26 -15.52 15.24
CA LYS A 136 -28.27 -14.65 16.42
C LYS A 136 -29.52 -13.78 16.53
N LYS A 137 -30.49 -13.95 15.61
CA LYS A 137 -31.71 -13.13 15.54
C LYS A 137 -31.42 -11.62 15.56
N ALA A 138 -30.28 -11.22 14.98
CA ALA A 138 -29.77 -9.85 14.96
C ALA A 138 -30.50 -8.95 13.94
N ILE A 139 -31.59 -9.40 13.32
CA ILE A 139 -32.28 -8.67 12.26
C ILE A 139 -33.72 -8.42 12.68
N SER A 140 -34.10 -7.15 12.73
CA SER A 140 -35.46 -6.70 13.03
C SER A 140 -36.10 -6.01 11.82
N ARG A 141 -37.40 -5.70 11.90
CA ARG A 141 -38.10 -4.92 10.88
C ARG A 141 -38.38 -3.52 11.42
N VAL A 142 -37.93 -2.51 10.70
CA VAL A 142 -38.14 -1.09 11.02
C VAL A 142 -38.60 -0.40 9.74
N ASP A 143 -39.70 0.33 9.79
CA ASP A 143 -40.27 1.08 8.65
C ASP A 143 -40.45 0.23 7.38
N GLY A 144 -40.86 -1.02 7.58
CA GLY A 144 -41.10 -1.95 6.47
C GLY A 144 -39.85 -2.69 5.96
N GLN A 145 -38.65 -2.24 6.32
CA GLN A 145 -37.37 -2.79 5.86
C GLN A 145 -36.67 -3.60 6.95
N ALA A 146 -35.70 -4.44 6.56
CA ALA A 146 -34.85 -5.14 7.50
C ALA A 146 -33.80 -4.19 8.09
N LYS A 147 -33.52 -4.29 9.38
CA LYS A 147 -32.45 -3.57 10.07
C LYS A 147 -31.60 -4.56 10.85
N ILE A 148 -30.29 -4.48 10.70
CA ILE A 148 -29.35 -5.34 11.42
C ILE A 148 -28.89 -4.60 12.68
N ASP A 149 -28.98 -5.27 13.82
CA ASP A 149 -28.39 -4.85 15.07
C ASP A 149 -26.90 -5.26 15.08
N PRO A 150 -25.95 -4.30 15.07
CA PRO A 150 -24.53 -4.61 15.03
C PRO A 150 -24.04 -5.31 16.30
N ASP A 151 -24.67 -5.07 17.46
CA ASP A 151 -24.22 -5.62 18.75
C ASP A 151 -24.50 -7.13 18.85
N LEU A 152 -25.57 -7.59 18.20
CA LEU A 152 -25.92 -9.01 18.11
C LEU A 152 -25.28 -9.73 16.91
N CYS A 153 -24.81 -8.98 15.91
CA CYS A 153 -24.34 -9.53 14.66
C CYS A 153 -22.93 -10.14 14.78
N VAL A 154 -22.85 -11.47 14.64
CA VAL A 154 -21.56 -12.20 14.60
C VAL A 154 -20.90 -12.20 13.21
N ARG A 155 -21.41 -11.41 12.27
CA ARG A 155 -20.80 -11.17 10.95
C ARG A 155 -20.57 -12.46 10.12
N CYS A 156 -21.47 -13.44 10.24
CA CYS A 156 -21.38 -14.70 9.50
C CYS A 156 -21.75 -14.58 8.00
N GLY A 157 -22.43 -13.50 7.61
CA GLY A 157 -22.78 -13.22 6.21
C GLY A 157 -23.93 -14.05 5.63
N SER A 158 -24.60 -14.90 6.40
CA SER A 158 -25.70 -15.71 5.89
C SER A 158 -26.85 -14.86 5.36
N CYS A 159 -27.17 -13.74 6.01
CA CYS A 159 -28.21 -12.80 5.56
C CYS A 159 -27.90 -12.16 4.21
N GLN A 160 -26.63 -11.82 3.94
CA GLN A 160 -26.18 -11.31 2.64
C GLN A 160 -26.39 -12.34 1.53
N LYS A 161 -26.01 -13.59 1.78
CA LYS A 161 -26.08 -14.68 0.78
C LYS A 161 -27.53 -15.00 0.36
N VAL A 162 -28.48 -14.93 1.29
CA VAL A 162 -29.89 -15.25 1.03
C VAL A 162 -30.72 -14.07 0.52
N CYS A 163 -30.15 -12.87 0.43
CA CYS A 163 -30.89 -11.70 -0.03
C CYS A 163 -30.93 -11.65 -1.57
N PRO A 164 -32.09 -11.91 -2.22
CA PRO A 164 -32.17 -11.96 -3.68
C PRO A 164 -32.00 -10.58 -4.34
N TYR A 165 -32.19 -9.50 -3.56
CA TYR A 165 -32.04 -8.12 -4.03
C TYR A 165 -30.65 -7.54 -3.74
N HIS A 166 -29.73 -8.32 -3.17
CA HIS A 166 -28.41 -7.86 -2.73
C HIS A 166 -28.44 -6.58 -1.86
N ALA A 167 -29.53 -6.41 -1.10
CA ALA A 167 -29.76 -5.22 -0.28
C ALA A 167 -28.94 -5.21 1.02
N ILE A 168 -28.22 -6.30 1.32
CA ILE A 168 -27.37 -6.40 2.51
C ILE A 168 -25.92 -6.38 2.05
N VAL A 169 -25.20 -5.31 2.39
CA VAL A 169 -23.81 -5.11 1.99
C VAL A 169 -22.87 -5.43 3.16
N LYS A 170 -21.76 -6.09 2.85
CA LYS A 170 -20.63 -6.27 3.77
C LYS A 170 -19.71 -5.05 3.60
N LEU A 171 -19.64 -4.21 4.63
CA LEU A 171 -18.61 -3.17 4.72
C LEU A 171 -17.37 -3.83 5.29
N THR A 172 -16.26 -3.75 4.56
CA THR A 172 -14.98 -4.27 5.01
C THR A 172 -13.95 -3.18 5.16
N VAL A 173 -13.00 -3.38 6.08
CA VAL A 173 -11.79 -2.57 6.17
C VAL A 173 -10.77 -3.16 5.19
N PRO A 174 -10.51 -2.53 4.03
CA PRO A 174 -9.81 -3.20 2.93
C PRO A 174 -8.39 -3.63 3.29
N CYS A 175 -7.69 -2.87 4.13
CA CYS A 175 -6.33 -3.18 4.55
C CYS A 175 -6.28 -4.34 5.57
N GLU A 176 -7.25 -4.44 6.49
CA GLU A 176 -7.36 -5.55 7.44
C GLU A 176 -7.74 -6.85 6.72
N GLU A 177 -8.74 -6.81 5.83
CA GLU A 177 -9.18 -7.98 5.06
C GLU A 177 -8.08 -8.51 4.13
N ALA A 178 -7.19 -7.64 3.65
CA ALA A 178 -6.08 -8.01 2.80
C ALA A 178 -4.89 -8.62 3.55
N CYS A 179 -4.83 -8.52 4.88
CA CYS A 179 -3.67 -8.91 5.65
C CYS A 179 -3.73 -10.39 6.04
N PRO A 180 -2.86 -11.27 5.50
CA PRO A 180 -2.93 -12.71 5.76
C PRO A 180 -2.51 -13.09 7.20
N VAL A 181 -1.78 -12.20 7.87
CA VAL A 181 -1.19 -12.42 9.20
C VAL A 181 -1.83 -11.56 10.29
N GLY A 182 -2.86 -10.77 9.96
CA GLY A 182 -3.55 -9.90 10.92
C GLY A 182 -2.64 -8.85 11.56
N ALA A 183 -1.63 -8.37 10.82
CA ALA A 183 -0.65 -7.39 11.30
C ALA A 183 -1.10 -5.93 11.19
N ILE A 184 -2.23 -5.64 10.55
CA ILE A 184 -2.77 -4.29 10.45
C ILE A 184 -4.19 -4.27 11.00
N ALA A 185 -4.50 -3.28 11.84
CA ALA A 185 -5.80 -3.10 12.46
C ALA A 185 -6.06 -1.63 12.74
N LYS A 186 -7.31 -1.27 13.00
CA LYS A 186 -7.67 0.05 13.53
C LYS A 186 -7.08 0.27 14.93
N GLY A 187 -6.26 1.30 15.06
CA GLY A 187 -5.64 1.77 16.30
C GLY A 187 -6.54 2.63 17.18
N ALA A 188 -5.99 3.10 18.30
CA ALA A 188 -6.72 3.88 19.31
C ALA A 188 -7.19 5.24 18.78
N ASN A 189 -6.41 5.87 17.89
CA ASN A 189 -6.76 7.13 17.23
C ASN A 189 -7.76 6.95 16.06
N GLY A 190 -8.16 5.70 15.77
CA GLY A 190 -9.07 5.36 14.68
C GLY A 190 -8.40 5.23 13.30
N HIS A 191 -7.11 5.53 13.16
CA HIS A 191 -6.35 5.23 11.95
C HIS A 191 -5.89 3.77 11.93
N ALA A 192 -5.44 3.28 10.78
CA ALA A 192 -4.83 1.96 10.72
C ALA A 192 -3.43 2.01 11.36
N GLU A 193 -3.10 1.00 12.16
CA GLU A 193 -1.81 0.80 12.80
C GLU A 193 -1.28 -0.58 12.44
N ILE A 194 0.04 -0.70 12.26
CA ILE A 194 0.71 -1.94 11.86
C ILE A 194 1.52 -2.48 13.04
N ASP A 195 1.24 -3.73 13.41
CA ASP A 195 2.05 -4.54 14.31
C ASP A 195 3.25 -5.10 13.53
N PHE A 196 4.40 -4.44 13.67
CA PHE A 196 5.63 -4.82 12.98
C PHE A 196 6.21 -6.17 13.42
N ASN A 197 5.81 -6.71 14.58
CA ASN A 197 6.24 -8.05 15.00
C ASN A 197 5.52 -9.16 14.22
N LYS A 198 4.34 -8.87 13.67
CA LYS A 198 3.56 -9.80 12.83
C LYS A 198 3.70 -9.53 11.35
N CYS A 199 4.06 -8.30 10.98
CA CYS A 199 4.13 -7.90 9.58
C CYS A 199 5.16 -8.74 8.81
N ILE A 200 4.74 -9.30 7.69
CA ILE A 200 5.60 -10.07 6.77
C ILE A 200 5.95 -9.27 5.51
N HIS A 201 5.68 -7.96 5.49
CA HIS A 201 6.08 -7.05 4.41
C HIS A 201 5.58 -7.42 3.01
N CYS A 202 4.39 -8.04 2.92
CA CYS A 202 3.83 -8.50 1.64
C CYS A 202 3.16 -7.40 0.77
N GLY A 203 3.03 -6.17 1.28
CA GLY A 203 2.46 -5.02 0.54
C GLY A 203 0.95 -5.08 0.23
N GLN A 204 0.22 -6.14 0.63
CA GLN A 204 -1.20 -6.31 0.28
C GLN A 204 -2.08 -5.16 0.80
N CYS A 205 -1.81 -4.67 2.00
CA CYS A 205 -2.54 -3.55 2.60
C CYS A 205 -2.35 -2.23 1.84
N GLN A 206 -1.17 -1.98 1.26
CA GLN A 206 -0.91 -0.83 0.37
C GLN A 206 -1.70 -0.94 -0.91
N VAL A 207 -1.64 -2.09 -1.60
CA VAL A 207 -2.35 -2.31 -2.87
C VAL A 207 -3.87 -2.20 -2.70
N LYS A 208 -4.40 -2.64 -1.56
CA LYS A 208 -5.85 -2.67 -1.30
C LYS A 208 -6.39 -1.39 -0.67
N CYS A 209 -5.55 -0.49 -0.17
CA CYS A 209 -5.99 0.77 0.42
C CYS A 209 -6.43 1.76 -0.68
N PRO A 210 -7.73 2.06 -0.85
CA PRO A 210 -8.18 2.98 -1.90
C PRO A 210 -7.82 4.44 -1.59
N PHE A 211 -7.43 4.75 -0.36
CA PHE A 211 -7.10 6.10 0.10
C PHE A 211 -5.62 6.45 -0.07
N GLY A 212 -4.78 5.47 -0.43
CA GLY A 212 -3.33 5.64 -0.53
C GLY A 212 -2.71 6.09 0.80
N SER A 213 -3.18 5.50 1.90
CA SER A 213 -2.74 5.80 3.26
C SER A 213 -1.63 4.88 3.74
N VAL A 214 -1.57 3.66 3.21
CA VAL A 214 -0.51 2.70 3.54
C VAL A 214 0.52 2.75 2.42
N LEU A 215 1.79 2.91 2.77
CA LEU A 215 2.91 3.05 1.82
C LEU A 215 4.08 2.18 2.23
N GLU A 216 4.94 1.89 1.27
CA GLU A 216 6.28 1.40 1.51
C GLU A 216 7.26 2.59 1.40
N PRO A 217 8.08 2.88 2.42
CA PRO A 217 9.14 3.86 2.33
C PRO A 217 10.12 3.51 1.21
N SER A 218 10.44 4.48 0.36
CA SER A 218 11.23 4.23 -0.85
C SER A 218 12.74 4.31 -0.59
N GLN A 219 13.50 3.52 -1.36
CA GLN A 219 14.97 3.52 -1.38
C GLN A 219 15.54 4.33 -2.56
N VAL A 220 14.71 5.13 -3.24
CA VAL A 220 15.12 5.87 -4.44
C VAL A 220 16.28 6.83 -4.16
N VAL A 221 16.30 7.49 -2.99
CA VAL A 221 17.37 8.42 -2.62
C VAL A 221 18.70 7.68 -2.44
N ASP A 222 18.69 6.50 -1.81
CA ASP A 222 19.90 5.68 -1.61
C ASP A 222 20.52 5.23 -2.94
N VAL A 223 19.66 4.75 -3.84
CA VAL A 223 20.08 4.27 -5.16
C VAL A 223 20.66 5.41 -5.98
N LEU A 224 19.97 6.55 -6.05
CA LEU A 224 20.43 7.71 -6.81
C LEU A 224 21.68 8.35 -6.22
N LYS A 225 21.80 8.41 -4.88
CA LYS A 225 23.03 8.81 -4.17
C LYS A 225 24.21 7.91 -4.56
N ALA A 226 24.01 6.59 -4.58
CA ALA A 226 25.06 5.65 -4.95
C ALA A 226 25.51 5.81 -6.41
N ILE A 227 24.56 5.99 -7.33
CA ILE A 227 24.83 6.25 -8.75
C ILE A 227 25.63 7.56 -8.91
N LYS A 228 25.15 8.66 -8.30
CA LYS A 228 25.81 9.98 -8.37
C LYS A 228 27.18 9.99 -7.70
N GLY A 229 27.36 9.20 -6.64
CA GLY A 229 28.63 9.00 -5.95
C GLY A 229 29.66 8.16 -6.71
N GLY A 230 29.39 7.76 -7.96
CA GLY A 230 30.32 7.01 -8.81
C GLY A 230 30.47 5.53 -8.45
N LYS A 231 29.60 4.99 -7.60
CA LYS A 231 29.59 3.54 -7.31
C LYS A 231 29.08 2.77 -8.52
N ARG A 232 29.58 1.56 -8.73
CA ARG A 232 29.01 0.62 -9.72
C ARG A 232 27.73 0.02 -9.16
N VAL A 233 26.59 0.62 -9.50
CA VAL A 233 25.27 0.15 -9.09
C VAL A 233 24.68 -0.74 -10.18
N ILE A 234 24.35 -1.98 -9.84
CA ILE A 234 23.78 -2.97 -10.77
C ILE A 234 22.30 -3.15 -10.43
N ALA A 235 21.42 -3.01 -11.42
CA ALA A 235 20.00 -3.30 -11.26
C ALA A 235 19.77 -4.81 -11.36
N MET A 236 19.31 -5.43 -10.28
CA MET A 236 18.85 -6.82 -10.29
C MET A 236 17.33 -6.83 -10.38
N ILE A 237 16.78 -7.26 -11.51
CA ILE A 237 15.36 -7.15 -11.80
C ILE A 237 14.65 -8.51 -11.70
N ALA A 238 13.44 -8.52 -11.14
CA ALA A 238 12.59 -9.71 -11.11
C ALA A 238 11.91 -9.95 -12.46
N PRO A 239 11.65 -11.20 -12.88
CA PRO A 239 11.05 -11.49 -14.18
C PRO A 239 9.68 -10.82 -14.38
N ALA A 240 8.91 -10.70 -13.29
CA ALA A 240 7.58 -10.10 -13.31
C ALA A 240 7.57 -8.59 -13.62
N ILE A 241 8.71 -7.88 -13.45
CA ILE A 241 8.75 -6.43 -13.69
C ILE A 241 8.47 -6.10 -15.15
N LEU A 242 8.93 -6.95 -16.08
CA LEU A 242 8.83 -6.70 -17.52
C LEU A 242 7.38 -6.65 -18.00
N ALA A 243 6.46 -7.37 -17.35
CA ALA A 243 5.04 -7.33 -17.67
C ALA A 243 4.35 -6.02 -17.24
N ASN A 244 4.99 -5.20 -16.40
CA ASN A 244 4.41 -3.96 -15.88
C ASN A 244 4.79 -2.71 -16.70
N PHE A 245 5.70 -2.85 -17.67
CA PHE A 245 6.17 -1.74 -18.50
C PHE A 245 5.86 -2.00 -19.97
N PRO A 246 5.47 -0.96 -20.73
CA PRO A 246 5.34 -1.08 -22.17
C PRO A 246 6.73 -1.18 -22.83
N GLY A 247 6.79 -1.78 -24.02
CA GLY A 247 8.01 -1.88 -24.83
C GLY A 247 8.70 -3.25 -24.76
N SER A 248 9.85 -3.36 -25.41
CA SER A 248 10.67 -4.57 -25.40
C SER A 248 11.56 -4.68 -24.17
N VAL A 249 12.03 -5.90 -23.87
CA VAL A 249 13.00 -6.15 -22.80
C VAL A 249 14.27 -5.31 -22.99
N GLU A 250 14.75 -5.20 -24.23
CA GLU A 250 15.92 -4.40 -24.58
C GLU A 250 15.70 -2.91 -24.31
N GLN A 251 14.52 -2.36 -24.65
CA GLN A 251 14.17 -0.98 -24.34
C GLN A 251 14.16 -0.73 -22.83
N PHE A 252 13.62 -1.67 -22.05
CA PHE A 252 13.61 -1.57 -20.60
C PHE A 252 15.04 -1.58 -20.01
N TYR A 253 15.93 -2.43 -20.53
CA TYR A 253 17.31 -2.53 -20.04
C TYR A 253 18.11 -1.28 -20.39
N ASN A 254 17.95 -0.78 -21.61
CA ASN A 254 18.57 0.47 -22.05
C ASN A 254 18.05 1.68 -21.27
N ALA A 255 16.77 1.69 -20.87
CA ALA A 255 16.22 2.73 -20.01
C ALA A 255 16.90 2.75 -18.63
N LEU A 256 17.11 1.59 -18.01
CA LEU A 256 17.84 1.49 -16.74
C LEU A 256 19.30 1.94 -16.87
N LYS A 257 20.00 1.55 -17.95
CA LYS A 257 21.36 2.04 -18.22
C LYS A 257 21.39 3.56 -18.41
N THR A 258 20.41 4.12 -19.12
CA THR A 258 20.26 5.57 -19.31
C THR A 258 20.01 6.30 -17.99
N LEU A 259 19.31 5.68 -17.04
CA LEU A 259 19.12 6.22 -15.69
C LEU A 259 20.41 6.21 -14.84
N GLY A 260 21.49 5.58 -15.30
CA GLY A 260 22.79 5.58 -14.64
C GLY A 260 23.18 4.27 -13.94
N PHE A 261 22.39 3.20 -14.09
CA PHE A 261 22.83 1.87 -13.65
C PHE A 261 24.00 1.39 -14.51
N TRP A 262 25.04 0.85 -13.86
CA TRP A 262 26.23 0.34 -14.54
C TRP A 262 25.93 -0.91 -15.36
N ASP A 263 25.09 -1.80 -14.84
CA ASP A 263 24.59 -2.97 -15.55
C ASP A 263 23.21 -3.41 -15.05
N VAL A 264 22.55 -4.27 -15.82
CA VAL A 264 21.21 -4.80 -15.52
C VAL A 264 21.24 -6.32 -15.63
N VAL A 265 20.85 -7.02 -14.56
CA VAL A 265 20.85 -8.47 -14.47
C VAL A 265 19.44 -8.96 -14.16
N ASP A 266 18.95 -9.89 -14.98
CA ASP A 266 17.72 -10.62 -14.71
C ASP A 266 17.99 -11.76 -13.73
N VAL A 267 17.21 -11.79 -12.65
CA VAL A 267 17.33 -12.83 -11.61
C VAL A 267 16.68 -14.16 -12.02
N SER A 268 16.09 -14.28 -13.21
CA SER A 268 15.58 -15.55 -13.76
C SER A 268 16.63 -16.67 -13.73
N LEU A 269 17.87 -16.38 -14.10
CA LEU A 269 18.98 -17.33 -14.01
C LEU A 269 19.25 -17.82 -12.56
N ALA A 270 19.09 -16.93 -11.59
CA ALA A 270 19.20 -17.30 -10.19
C ALA A 270 18.02 -18.17 -9.74
N ALA A 271 16.81 -17.89 -10.23
CA ALA A 271 15.62 -18.69 -9.96
C ALA A 271 15.78 -20.13 -10.48
N ASP A 272 16.32 -20.33 -11.69
CA ASP A 272 16.61 -21.66 -12.24
C ASP A 272 17.59 -22.43 -11.35
N ARG A 273 18.64 -21.75 -10.86
CA ARG A 273 19.62 -22.36 -9.97
C ARG A 273 18.99 -22.77 -8.63
N VAL A 274 18.14 -21.92 -8.05
CA VAL A 274 17.41 -22.23 -6.81
C VAL A 274 16.43 -23.39 -7.03
N ALA A 275 15.76 -23.45 -8.17
CA ALA A 275 14.88 -24.56 -8.52
C ALA A 275 15.64 -25.89 -8.60
N GLY A 276 16.81 -25.91 -9.25
CA GLY A 276 17.66 -27.10 -9.31
C GLY A 276 18.12 -27.59 -7.94
N ILE A 277 18.53 -26.68 -7.06
CA ILE A 277 18.91 -27.00 -5.67
C ILE A 277 17.71 -27.57 -4.90
N SER A 278 16.54 -26.94 -5.04
CA SER A 278 15.31 -27.34 -4.36
C SER A 278 14.85 -28.73 -4.81
N LEU A 279 14.93 -29.03 -6.11
CA LEU A 279 14.66 -30.35 -6.66
C LEU A 279 15.60 -31.41 -6.07
N LYS A 280 16.90 -31.12 -6.00
CA LYS A 280 17.88 -32.04 -5.39
C LYS A 280 17.56 -32.33 -3.91
N ALA A 281 17.20 -31.30 -3.15
CA ALA A 281 16.79 -31.45 -1.75
C ALA A 281 15.51 -32.30 -1.62
N LEU A 282 14.51 -32.09 -2.48
CA LEU A 282 13.27 -32.86 -2.50
C LEU A 282 13.53 -34.34 -2.81
N PHE A 283 14.41 -34.65 -3.77
CA PHE A 283 14.78 -36.03 -4.10
C PHE A 283 15.49 -36.75 -2.95
N LEU A 284 16.38 -36.06 -2.23
CA LEU A 284 17.05 -36.61 -1.06
C LEU A 284 16.03 -36.91 0.05
N HIS A 285 15.15 -35.96 0.36
CA HIS A 285 14.14 -36.14 1.39
C HIS A 285 13.13 -37.25 1.06
N LYS A 286 12.77 -37.41 -0.22
CA LYS A 286 11.91 -38.52 -0.69
C LYS A 286 12.61 -39.87 -0.57
N LYS A 287 13.92 -39.95 -0.85
CA LYS A 287 14.72 -41.18 -0.65
C LYS A 287 14.82 -41.58 0.82
N GLU A 288 14.93 -40.60 1.73
CA GLU A 288 14.94 -40.85 3.18
C GLU A 288 13.58 -41.38 3.67
N LYS A 289 12.46 -40.79 3.23
CA LYS A 289 11.11 -41.27 3.56
C LYS A 289 10.73 -42.63 2.98
N ILE A 290 11.37 -43.07 1.88
CA ILE A 290 11.17 -44.42 1.32
C ILE A 290 12.01 -45.46 2.08
N ARG A 291 13.04 -45.04 2.82
CA ARG A 291 13.92 -45.91 3.61
C ARG A 291 13.48 -46.07 5.07
N SER A 292 12.52 -45.26 5.54
CA SER A 292 11.83 -45.36 6.84
C SER A 292 10.52 -46.12 6.70
#